data_AF-A0A497D720-F1
#
_entry.id   AF-A0A497D720-F1
#
_cell.length_a   1.000
_cell.length_b   1.000
_cell.length_c   1.000
_cell.angle_alpha   90.00
_cell.angle_beta   90.00
_cell.angle_gamma   90.00
#
_symmetry.space_group_name_H-M   'P 1'
#
loop_
_entity.id
_entity.type
_entity.pdbx_description
1 polymer ?
#
loop_
_entity_poly.entity_id
_entity_poly.type
_entity_poly.pdbx_seq_one_letter_code
_entity_poly.pdbx_strand_id
1 'polypeptide(L)'
;MLYIDDNNEVGFKQQAFVEFFASLEIYHHSRLTHYEKLINQFNDVTWQNTAIFYAGHSKELYGMIDDIISKSPNEDLKDWFVNSGGMGYLAQALYQTKPSERKKLVLKSLDNLIKSYNEIKKLSEDESSFFYNIPLTFLCSIVDFWFNENFKSVTLTKTLEQSFNDLFKEENCFENNYKLLMISTTLMNPYIGEDACFERLIERKEFINHPILPFVADMVIDLGIIEKKSVSKVLKVKLEKSIKKKKEYLKAVLKEPAYRFNDDFSIDN
;
A
#
# COMPACT_ATOMS: atom_id res chain seq x y z
N MET A 1 9.52 -5.24 -31.73
CA MET A 1 10.28 -4.86 -30.51
C MET A 1 10.87 -3.46 -30.69
N LEU A 2 11.50 -3.19 -31.84
CA LEU A 2 11.90 -1.84 -32.26
C LEU A 2 10.93 -1.24 -33.28
N TYR A 3 10.97 0.08 -33.44
CA TYR A 3 10.34 0.83 -34.53
C TYR A 3 11.30 1.92 -35.02
N ILE A 4 11.05 2.45 -36.21
CA ILE A 4 11.72 3.66 -36.72
C ILE A 4 10.68 4.78 -36.60
N ASP A 5 11.04 5.89 -35.95
CA ASP A 5 10.17 7.05 -35.79
C ASP A 5 10.19 7.95 -37.03
N ASP A 6 9.39 9.03 -37.00
CA ASP A 6 9.30 9.98 -38.11
C ASP A 6 10.61 10.76 -38.36
N ASN A 7 11.55 10.69 -37.41
CA ASN A 7 12.88 11.29 -37.50
C ASN A 7 13.97 10.30 -37.97
N ASN A 8 13.58 9.08 -38.41
CA ASN A 8 14.49 7.98 -38.75
C ASN A 8 15.34 7.46 -37.57
N GLU A 9 14.90 7.66 -36.33
CA GLU A 9 15.55 7.12 -35.13
C GLU A 9 14.96 5.75 -34.75
N VAL A 10 15.82 4.86 -34.25
CA VAL A 10 15.41 3.53 -33.79
C VAL A 10 14.91 3.62 -32.35
N GLY A 11 13.61 3.42 -32.14
CA GLY A 11 12.96 3.42 -30.84
C GLY A 11 12.49 2.05 -30.37
N PHE A 12 12.18 1.92 -29.07
CA PHE A 12 11.53 0.73 -28.52
C PHE A 12 10.02 0.88 -28.49
N LYS A 13 9.28 -0.14 -28.94
CA LYS A 13 7.81 -0.12 -28.95
C LYS A 13 7.18 -0.12 -27.55
N GLN A 14 7.92 -0.57 -26.52
CA GLN A 14 7.46 -0.61 -25.14
C GLN A 14 8.42 0.19 -24.26
N GLN A 15 7.87 1.11 -23.47
CA GLN A 15 8.62 2.00 -22.59
C GLN A 15 9.50 1.25 -21.58
N ALA A 16 9.03 0.10 -21.08
CA ALA A 16 9.77 -0.73 -20.13
C ALA A 16 11.17 -1.15 -20.62
N PHE A 17 11.38 -1.32 -21.94
CA PHE A 17 12.73 -1.59 -22.46
C PHE A 17 13.63 -0.36 -22.35
N VAL A 18 13.10 0.83 -22.61
CA VAL A 18 13.84 2.10 -22.44
C VAL A 18 14.24 2.26 -20.98
N GLU A 19 13.30 2.04 -20.05
CA GLU A 19 13.53 2.15 -18.61
C GLU A 19 14.59 1.14 -18.13
N PHE A 20 14.53 -0.10 -18.62
CA PHE A 20 15.51 -1.14 -18.32
C PHE A 20 16.90 -0.80 -18.86
N PHE A 21 17.03 -0.41 -20.14
CA PHE A 21 18.34 -0.06 -20.71
C PHE A 21 18.91 1.22 -20.10
N ALA A 22 18.08 2.22 -19.80
CA ALA A 22 18.49 3.40 -19.05
C ALA A 22 19.03 3.02 -17.66
N SER A 23 18.38 2.08 -16.96
CA SER A 23 18.86 1.62 -15.66
C SER A 23 20.24 0.93 -15.74
N LEU A 24 20.49 0.15 -16.80
CA LEU A 24 21.78 -0.50 -17.04
C LEU A 24 22.87 0.53 -17.34
N GLU A 25 22.58 1.51 -18.19
CA GLU A 25 23.51 2.58 -18.53
C GLU A 25 23.88 3.40 -17.29
N ILE A 26 22.90 3.76 -16.47
CA ILE A 26 23.12 4.44 -15.20
C ILE A 26 23.97 3.56 -14.27
N TYR A 27 23.67 2.27 -14.16
CA TYR A 27 24.38 1.34 -13.28
C TYR A 27 25.85 1.16 -13.66
N HIS A 28 26.15 1.00 -14.95
CA HIS A 28 27.50 0.70 -15.42
C HIS A 28 28.36 1.95 -15.70
N HIS A 29 27.76 3.06 -16.12
CA HIS A 29 28.51 4.15 -16.74
C HIS A 29 28.21 5.53 -16.12
N SER A 30 27.00 5.75 -15.58
CA SER A 30 26.52 7.10 -15.22
C SER A 30 26.01 7.24 -13.78
N ARG A 31 26.43 6.37 -12.86
CA ARG A 31 25.91 6.35 -11.48
C ARG A 31 26.07 7.68 -10.75
N LEU A 32 27.26 8.29 -10.81
CA LEU A 32 27.57 9.53 -10.09
C LEU A 32 26.72 10.72 -10.54
N THR A 33 26.24 10.71 -11.79
CA THR A 33 25.54 11.84 -12.40
C THR A 33 24.01 11.66 -12.43
N HIS A 34 23.52 10.41 -12.36
CA HIS A 34 22.10 10.11 -12.55
C HIS A 34 21.43 9.47 -11.34
N TYR A 35 22.18 9.01 -10.33
CA TYR A 35 21.59 8.46 -9.11
C TYR A 35 20.63 9.45 -8.44
N GLU A 36 21.01 10.72 -8.29
CA GLU A 36 20.12 11.73 -7.69
C GLU A 36 18.80 11.92 -8.45
N LYS A 37 18.80 11.75 -9.78
CA LYS A 37 17.56 11.81 -10.58
C LYS A 37 16.64 10.63 -10.27
N LEU A 38 17.18 9.42 -10.08
CA LEU A 38 16.41 8.24 -9.68
C LEU A 38 15.66 8.49 -8.36
N ILE A 39 16.25 9.28 -7.46
CA ILE A 39 15.68 9.57 -6.14
C ILE A 39 14.70 10.75 -6.22
N ASN A 40 15.14 11.89 -6.75
CA ASN A 40 14.39 13.14 -6.70
C ASN A 40 13.19 13.14 -7.66
N GLN A 41 13.20 12.26 -8.68
CA GLN A 41 12.09 12.11 -9.63
C GLN A 41 11.33 10.80 -9.43
N PHE A 42 11.40 10.19 -8.23
CA PHE A 42 10.80 8.89 -7.97
C PHE A 42 9.27 8.84 -8.15
N ASN A 43 8.57 9.98 -8.22
CA ASN A 43 7.13 10.05 -8.50
C ASN A 43 6.80 10.19 -10.01
N ASP A 44 7.80 10.37 -10.87
CA ASP A 44 7.63 10.20 -12.30
C ASP A 44 7.67 8.70 -12.62
N VAL A 45 6.64 8.18 -13.30
CA VAL A 45 6.48 6.74 -13.54
C VAL A 45 7.68 6.14 -14.28
N THR A 46 8.25 6.87 -15.24
CA THR A 46 9.42 6.38 -15.98
C THR A 46 10.66 6.35 -15.10
N TRP A 47 10.93 7.41 -14.34
CA TRP A 47 12.04 7.42 -13.38
C TRP A 47 11.87 6.41 -12.25
N GLN A 48 10.64 6.20 -11.77
CA GLN A 48 10.30 5.21 -10.75
C GLN A 48 10.65 3.80 -11.26
N ASN A 49 10.19 3.44 -12.46
CA ASN A 49 10.50 2.15 -13.06
C ASN A 49 12.00 1.99 -13.33
N THR A 50 12.68 3.02 -13.83
CA THR A 50 14.14 3.01 -13.99
C THR A 50 14.85 2.81 -12.65
N ALA A 51 14.39 3.44 -11.56
CA ALA A 51 14.93 3.25 -10.23
C ALA A 51 14.70 1.83 -9.70
N ILE A 52 13.53 1.23 -9.97
CA ILE A 52 13.21 -0.16 -9.61
C ILE A 52 14.11 -1.15 -10.38
N PHE A 53 14.28 -0.96 -11.70
CA PHE A 53 15.20 -1.79 -12.48
C PHE A 53 16.65 -1.62 -12.02
N TYR A 54 17.06 -0.37 -11.77
CA TYR A 54 18.38 -0.06 -11.21
C TYR A 54 18.61 -0.78 -9.88
N ALA A 55 17.57 -0.82 -9.03
CA ALA A 55 17.61 -1.55 -7.78
C ALA A 55 17.81 -3.06 -7.95
N GLY A 56 17.19 -3.64 -8.98
CA GLY A 56 17.32 -5.06 -9.31
C GLY A 56 18.70 -5.49 -9.83
N HIS A 57 19.52 -4.57 -10.34
CA HIS A 57 20.88 -4.88 -10.83
C HIS A 57 21.90 -5.06 -9.71
N SER A 58 21.65 -4.47 -8.54
CA SER A 58 22.59 -4.52 -7.42
C SER A 58 22.21 -5.58 -6.40
N LYS A 59 23.21 -6.25 -5.84
CA LYS A 59 23.00 -7.14 -4.68
C LYS A 59 22.67 -6.36 -3.41
N GLU A 60 23.31 -5.19 -3.23
CA GLU A 60 23.05 -4.28 -2.12
C GLU A 60 23.18 -2.82 -2.60
N LEU A 61 22.14 -2.02 -2.37
CA LEU A 61 22.13 -0.58 -2.62
C LEU A 61 22.04 0.17 -1.31
N TYR A 62 23.19 0.24 -0.63
CA TYR A 62 23.33 1.02 0.60
C TYR A 62 22.85 2.45 0.39
N GLY A 63 21.98 2.91 1.28
CA GLY A 63 21.47 4.29 1.30
C GLY A 63 20.26 4.57 0.40
N MET A 64 19.98 3.76 -0.63
CA MET A 64 18.91 4.09 -1.59
C MET A 64 17.51 4.12 -0.96
N ILE A 65 17.22 3.21 -0.04
CA ILE A 65 15.96 3.21 0.71
C ILE A 65 15.81 4.53 1.50
N ASP A 66 16.85 4.92 2.23
CA ASP A 66 16.81 6.10 3.08
C ASP A 66 16.77 7.39 2.23
N ASP A 67 17.49 7.41 1.10
CA ASP A 67 17.45 8.51 0.13
C ASP A 67 16.05 8.68 -0.45
N ILE A 68 15.39 7.61 -0.91
CA ILE A 68 14.03 7.71 -1.46
C ILE A 68 13.06 8.22 -0.39
N ILE A 69 13.09 7.63 0.80
CA ILE A 69 12.19 8.04 1.90
C ILE A 69 12.36 9.53 2.27
N SER A 70 13.57 10.06 2.18
CA SER A 70 13.90 11.42 2.64
C SER A 70 13.85 12.48 1.53
N LYS A 71 14.02 12.11 0.26
CA LYS A 71 14.21 13.07 -0.84
C LYS A 71 13.16 12.97 -1.95
N SER A 72 12.38 11.89 -2.02
CA SER A 72 11.29 11.83 -3.00
C SER A 72 10.21 12.87 -2.67
N PRO A 73 9.56 13.48 -3.67
CA PRO A 73 8.42 14.38 -3.44
C PRO A 73 7.35 13.65 -2.64
N ASN A 74 6.82 14.26 -1.56
CA ASN A 74 5.90 13.58 -0.64
C ASN A 74 4.92 14.55 0.02
N GLU A 75 4.40 15.49 -0.76
CA GLU A 75 3.70 16.67 -0.25
C GLU A 75 2.18 16.54 -0.30
N ASP A 76 1.66 15.86 -1.32
CA ASP A 76 0.23 15.82 -1.60
C ASP A 76 -0.33 14.40 -1.76
N LEU A 77 -1.66 14.32 -1.96
CA LEU A 77 -2.38 13.06 -2.14
C LEU A 77 -1.81 12.20 -3.28
N LYS A 78 -1.45 12.84 -4.39
CA LYS A 78 -0.90 12.16 -5.57
C LYS A 78 0.45 11.54 -5.22
N ASP A 79 1.33 12.33 -4.61
CA ASP A 79 2.65 11.90 -4.19
C ASP A 79 2.57 10.72 -3.22
N TRP A 80 1.65 10.75 -2.25
CA TRP A 80 1.52 9.68 -1.26
C TRP A 80 1.12 8.35 -1.90
N PHE A 81 0.19 8.35 -2.86
CA PHE A 81 -0.18 7.12 -3.58
C PHE A 81 0.94 6.61 -4.48
N VAL A 82 1.54 7.50 -5.29
CA VAL A 82 2.59 7.13 -6.25
C VAL A 82 3.83 6.62 -5.52
N ASN A 83 4.25 7.27 -4.43
CA ASN A 83 5.36 6.78 -3.60
C ASN A 83 5.05 5.41 -3.03
N SER A 84 3.89 5.23 -2.39
CA SER A 84 3.54 3.95 -1.77
C SER A 84 3.54 2.81 -2.78
N GLY A 85 3.07 3.07 -4.01
CA GLY A 85 3.14 2.08 -5.08
C GLY A 85 4.58 1.73 -5.47
N GLY A 86 5.38 2.75 -5.77
CA GLY A 86 6.79 2.58 -6.15
C GLY A 86 7.63 1.92 -5.07
N MET A 87 7.40 2.25 -3.80
CA MET A 87 8.08 1.66 -2.65
C MET A 87 7.78 0.16 -2.52
N GLY A 88 6.56 -0.29 -2.87
CA GLY A 88 6.20 -1.70 -2.94
C GLY A 88 7.04 -2.46 -3.95
N TYR A 89 7.13 -1.97 -5.19
CA TYR A 89 7.96 -2.59 -6.23
C TYR A 89 9.46 -2.47 -5.96
N LEU A 90 9.92 -1.36 -5.39
CA LEU A 90 11.31 -1.20 -4.99
C LEU A 90 11.71 -2.21 -3.91
N ALA A 91 10.85 -2.42 -2.90
CA ALA A 91 11.09 -3.42 -1.86
C ALA A 91 11.17 -4.85 -2.44
N GLN A 92 10.47 -5.12 -3.54
CA GLN A 92 10.55 -6.40 -4.25
C GLN A 92 11.85 -6.50 -5.05
N ALA A 93 12.23 -5.46 -5.78
CA ALA A 93 13.48 -5.42 -6.54
C ALA A 93 14.70 -5.61 -5.63
N LEU A 94 14.66 -5.05 -4.43
CA LEU A 94 15.69 -5.19 -3.39
C LEU A 94 15.59 -6.52 -2.62
N TYR A 95 15.12 -7.62 -3.22
CA TYR A 95 14.89 -8.89 -2.50
C TYR A 95 16.12 -9.46 -1.77
N GLN A 96 17.33 -9.12 -2.22
CA GLN A 96 18.59 -9.51 -1.57
C GLN A 96 18.95 -8.63 -0.36
N THR A 97 18.34 -7.45 -0.23
CA THR A 97 18.47 -6.59 0.94
C THR A 97 17.70 -7.19 2.12
N LYS A 98 18.29 -7.07 3.33
CA LYS A 98 17.71 -7.61 4.56
C LYS A 98 16.27 -7.12 4.78
N PRO A 99 15.34 -7.98 5.21
CA PRO A 99 13.96 -7.59 5.51
C PRO A 99 13.84 -6.40 6.48
N SER A 100 14.76 -6.29 7.45
CA SER A 100 14.79 -5.20 8.43
C SER A 100 14.98 -3.81 7.80
N GLU A 101 15.72 -3.71 6.70
CA GLU A 101 15.92 -2.46 5.97
C GLU A 101 14.73 -2.18 5.04
N ARG A 102 14.26 -3.20 4.31
CA ARG A 102 13.11 -3.07 3.41
C ARG A 102 11.82 -2.70 4.14
N LYS A 103 11.70 -3.05 5.42
CA LYS A 103 10.61 -2.62 6.30
C LYS A 103 10.42 -1.11 6.31
N LYS A 104 11.48 -0.31 6.18
CA LYS A 104 11.37 1.16 6.14
C LYS A 104 10.44 1.64 5.02
N LEU A 105 10.49 0.99 3.85
CA LEU A 105 9.60 1.27 2.72
C LEU A 105 8.15 0.91 3.04
N VAL A 106 7.92 -0.23 3.69
CA VAL A 106 6.58 -0.65 4.14
C VAL A 106 5.99 0.37 5.10
N LEU A 107 6.73 0.73 6.16
CA LEU A 107 6.26 1.66 7.18
C LEU A 107 5.99 3.05 6.59
N LYS A 108 6.90 3.57 5.77
CA LYS A 108 6.70 4.85 5.08
C LYS A 108 5.46 4.83 4.17
N SER A 109 5.23 3.73 3.45
CA SER A 109 4.05 3.58 2.60
C SER A 109 2.76 3.56 3.40
N LEU A 110 2.74 2.86 4.53
CA LEU A 110 1.60 2.85 5.45
C LEU A 110 1.31 4.26 5.99
N ASP A 111 2.33 5.02 6.39
CA ASP A 111 2.16 6.40 6.86
C ASP A 111 1.61 7.31 5.75
N ASN A 112 2.13 7.19 4.54
CA ASN A 112 1.63 7.91 3.37
C ASN A 112 0.17 7.57 3.09
N LEU A 113 -0.23 6.30 3.20
CA LEU A 113 -1.60 5.87 2.96
C LEU A 113 -2.58 6.33 4.06
N ILE A 114 -2.13 6.45 5.31
CA ILE A 114 -2.93 7.10 6.36
C ILE A 114 -3.12 8.59 6.07
N LYS A 115 -2.08 9.29 5.57
CA LYS A 115 -2.24 10.69 5.11
C LYS A 115 -3.23 10.78 3.97
N SER A 116 -3.17 9.86 3.00
CA SER A 116 -4.14 9.77 1.91
C SER A 116 -5.56 9.54 2.42
N TYR A 117 -5.75 8.63 3.36
CA TYR A 117 -7.04 8.39 4.01
C TYR A 117 -7.60 9.67 4.63
N ASN A 118 -6.80 10.38 5.43
CA ASN A 118 -7.22 11.61 6.09
C ASN A 118 -7.56 12.73 5.11
N GLU A 119 -6.79 12.86 4.04
CA GLU A 119 -7.03 13.90 3.02
C GLU A 119 -8.26 13.58 2.17
N ILE A 120 -8.43 12.33 1.74
CA ILE A 120 -9.65 11.91 1.02
C ILE A 120 -10.90 12.09 1.90
N LYS A 121 -10.79 11.77 3.20
CA LYS A 121 -11.90 12.00 4.14
C LYS A 121 -12.32 13.47 4.14
N LYS A 122 -11.38 14.43 4.16
CA LYS A 122 -11.70 15.86 4.04
C LYS A 122 -12.28 16.22 2.68
N LEU A 123 -11.64 15.75 1.60
CA LEU A 123 -12.08 15.98 0.21
C LEU A 123 -13.46 15.38 -0.08
N SER A 124 -13.99 14.51 0.78
CA SER A 124 -15.33 13.95 0.62
C SER A 124 -16.46 14.93 0.95
N GLU A 125 -16.15 16.06 1.59
CA GLU A 125 -17.07 17.17 1.84
C GLU A 125 -17.26 18.07 0.61
N ASP A 126 -16.22 18.21 -0.22
CA ASP A 126 -16.20 19.12 -1.37
C ASP A 126 -16.95 18.54 -2.58
N GLU A 127 -18.04 19.20 -2.99
CA GLU A 127 -18.85 18.81 -4.16
C GLU A 127 -18.08 18.77 -5.48
N SER A 128 -16.97 19.51 -5.60
CA SER A 128 -16.14 19.53 -6.80
C SER A 128 -15.09 18.41 -6.83
N SER A 129 -14.88 17.73 -5.70
CA SER A 129 -13.92 16.65 -5.56
C SER A 129 -14.40 15.36 -6.20
N PHE A 130 -13.49 14.61 -6.81
CA PHE A 130 -13.75 13.23 -7.26
C PHE A 130 -14.22 12.32 -6.12
N PHE A 131 -13.82 12.62 -4.88
CA PHE A 131 -14.16 11.83 -3.70
C PHE A 131 -15.44 12.30 -3.00
N TYR A 132 -16.17 13.24 -3.58
CA TYR A 132 -17.39 13.78 -2.99
C TYR A 132 -18.34 12.64 -2.59
N ASN A 133 -18.81 12.70 -1.34
CA ASN A 133 -19.71 11.74 -0.73
C ASN A 133 -19.23 10.28 -0.68
N ILE A 134 -17.93 10.00 -0.80
CA ILE A 134 -17.42 8.64 -0.67
C ILE A 134 -17.76 8.07 0.72
N PRO A 135 -18.36 6.86 0.82
CA PRO A 135 -18.61 6.23 2.12
C PRO A 135 -17.31 5.86 2.83
N LEU A 136 -17.29 5.98 4.16
CA LEU A 136 -16.09 5.74 4.96
C LEU A 136 -15.48 4.35 4.76
N THR A 137 -16.33 3.32 4.67
CA THR A 137 -15.86 1.94 4.46
C THR A 137 -15.23 1.74 3.08
N PHE A 138 -15.77 2.41 2.05
CA PHE A 138 -15.21 2.37 0.69
C PHE A 138 -13.85 3.05 0.63
N LEU A 139 -13.72 4.20 1.28
CA LEU A 139 -12.43 4.88 1.43
C LEU A 139 -11.39 3.94 2.06
N CYS A 140 -11.71 3.30 3.19
CA CYS A 140 -10.81 2.33 3.81
C CYS A 140 -10.48 1.15 2.88
N SER A 141 -11.46 0.62 2.14
CA SER A 141 -11.21 -0.48 1.22
C SER A 141 -10.32 -0.08 0.03
N ILE A 142 -10.45 1.14 -0.51
CA ILE A 142 -9.59 1.63 -1.61
C ILE A 142 -8.14 1.76 -1.16
N VAL A 143 -7.92 2.35 0.02
CA VAL A 143 -6.57 2.55 0.56
C VAL A 143 -5.90 1.21 0.90
N ASP A 144 -6.65 0.26 1.46
CA ASP A 144 -6.15 -1.10 1.72
C ASP A 144 -5.81 -1.83 0.42
N PHE A 145 -6.72 -1.77 -0.57
CA PHE A 145 -6.51 -2.36 -1.87
C PHE A 145 -5.26 -1.81 -2.56
N TRP A 146 -5.01 -0.50 -2.47
CA TRP A 146 -3.79 0.10 -3.02
C TRP A 146 -2.52 -0.47 -2.38
N PHE A 147 -2.50 -0.63 -1.05
CA PHE A 147 -1.36 -1.28 -0.38
C PHE A 147 -1.22 -2.73 -0.85
N ASN A 148 -2.32 -3.48 -0.87
CA ASN A 148 -2.34 -4.89 -1.27
C ASN A 148 -1.74 -5.09 -2.67
N GLU A 149 -2.22 -4.36 -3.67
CA GLU A 149 -1.81 -4.52 -5.06
C GLU A 149 -0.32 -4.25 -5.29
N ASN A 150 0.28 -3.35 -4.51
CA ASN A 150 1.68 -2.97 -4.66
C ASN A 150 2.64 -3.81 -3.78
N PHE A 151 2.13 -4.48 -2.75
CA PHE A 151 2.93 -5.28 -1.80
C PHE A 151 2.66 -6.79 -1.87
N LYS A 152 1.76 -7.26 -2.74
CA LYS A 152 1.39 -8.68 -2.91
C LYS A 152 2.45 -9.58 -3.55
N SER A 153 3.61 -9.72 -2.91
CA SER A 153 4.74 -10.50 -3.44
C SER A 153 5.37 -11.41 -2.39
N VAL A 154 5.65 -12.66 -2.77
CA VAL A 154 6.38 -13.65 -1.94
C VAL A 154 7.75 -13.14 -1.48
N THR A 155 8.39 -12.27 -2.28
CA THR A 155 9.68 -11.67 -1.91
C THR A 155 9.59 -10.74 -0.69
N LEU A 156 8.38 -10.32 -0.32
CA LEU A 156 8.10 -9.42 0.80
C LEU A 156 7.57 -10.12 2.04
N THR A 157 7.27 -11.42 2.02
CA THR A 157 6.62 -12.14 3.13
C THR A 157 7.29 -11.85 4.48
N LYS A 158 8.61 -12.05 4.59
CA LYS A 158 9.34 -11.79 5.85
C LYS A 158 9.44 -10.31 6.22
N THR A 159 9.49 -9.42 5.23
CA THR A 159 9.48 -7.97 5.47
C THR A 159 8.13 -7.53 6.04
N LEU A 160 7.04 -8.02 5.48
CA LEU A 160 5.67 -7.74 5.93
C LEU A 160 5.41 -8.35 7.31
N GLU A 161 5.80 -9.60 7.57
CA GLU A 161 5.70 -10.22 8.90
C GLU A 161 6.46 -9.42 9.97
N GLN A 162 7.68 -8.97 9.67
CA GLN A 162 8.46 -8.14 10.62
C GLN A 162 7.79 -6.79 10.85
N SER A 163 7.29 -6.14 9.80
CA SER A 163 6.57 -4.87 9.90
C SER A 163 5.30 -5.03 10.73
N PHE A 164 4.54 -6.10 10.52
CA PHE A 164 3.38 -6.46 11.32
C PHE A 164 3.75 -6.65 12.78
N ASN A 165 4.81 -7.41 13.07
CA ASN A 165 5.21 -7.71 14.45
C ASN A 165 5.64 -6.47 15.24
N ASP A 166 6.24 -5.48 14.58
CA ASP A 166 6.62 -4.23 15.24
C ASP A 166 5.40 -3.36 15.50
N LEU A 167 4.55 -3.13 14.48
CA LEU A 167 3.29 -2.40 14.63
C LEU A 167 2.34 -3.06 15.64
N PHE A 168 2.32 -4.39 15.74
CA PHE A 168 1.47 -5.12 16.68
C PHE A 168 1.86 -4.89 18.15
N LYS A 169 3.05 -4.34 18.43
CA LYS A 169 3.48 -3.95 19.77
C LYS A 169 3.15 -2.49 20.09
N GLU A 170 2.83 -1.69 19.07
CA GLU A 170 2.47 -0.29 19.21
C GLU A 170 1.04 -0.12 19.76
N GLU A 171 0.68 1.14 20.00
CA GLU A 171 -0.61 1.53 20.56
C GLU A 171 -1.78 0.92 19.78
N ASN A 172 -2.79 0.47 20.51
CA ASN A 172 -3.93 -0.25 19.96
C ASN A 172 -5.06 0.71 19.56
N CYS A 173 -4.76 1.62 18.62
CA CYS A 173 -5.69 2.62 18.08
C CYS A 173 -6.24 2.21 16.70
N PHE A 174 -7.18 3.00 16.15
CA PHE A 174 -7.71 2.77 14.80
C PHE A 174 -6.61 2.74 13.75
N GLU A 175 -5.76 3.78 13.72
CA GLU A 175 -4.71 3.93 12.71
C GLU A 175 -3.80 2.70 12.66
N ASN A 176 -3.29 2.27 13.82
CA ASN A 176 -2.40 1.12 13.89
C ASN A 176 -3.12 -0.18 13.51
N ASN A 177 -4.35 -0.40 13.98
CA ASN A 177 -5.13 -1.58 13.59
C ASN A 177 -5.46 -1.60 12.09
N TYR A 178 -5.63 -0.43 11.48
CA TYR A 178 -5.84 -0.32 10.05
C TYR A 178 -4.55 -0.58 9.25
N LYS A 179 -3.38 -0.11 9.72
CA LYS A 179 -2.07 -0.50 9.16
C LYS A 179 -1.84 -2.01 9.25
N LEU A 180 -2.16 -2.61 10.39
CA LEU A 180 -2.09 -4.06 10.59
C LEU A 180 -3.04 -4.81 9.66
N LEU A 181 -4.24 -4.28 9.42
CA LEU A 181 -5.20 -4.83 8.45
C LEU A 181 -4.57 -4.88 7.06
N MET A 182 -4.07 -3.76 6.53
CA MET A 182 -3.43 -3.68 5.22
C MET A 182 -2.30 -4.69 5.04
N ILE A 183 -1.43 -4.86 6.05
CA ILE A 183 -0.35 -5.86 6.00
C ILE A 183 -0.92 -7.29 5.99
N SER A 184 -1.85 -7.56 6.90
CA SER A 184 -2.38 -8.92 7.09
C SER A 184 -3.21 -9.41 5.90
N THR A 185 -4.04 -8.55 5.29
CA THR A 185 -4.78 -8.87 4.06
C THR A 185 -3.84 -9.07 2.88
N THR A 186 -2.73 -8.31 2.82
CA THR A 186 -1.66 -8.54 1.84
C THR A 186 -1.01 -9.90 2.04
N LEU A 187 -0.65 -10.29 3.26
CA LEU A 187 -0.06 -11.60 3.54
C LEU A 187 -1.01 -12.77 3.21
N MET A 188 -2.32 -12.59 3.41
CA MET A 188 -3.33 -13.62 3.13
C MET A 188 -3.59 -13.86 1.65
N ASN A 189 -3.15 -12.97 0.76
CA ASN A 189 -3.48 -13.07 -0.66
C ASN A 189 -3.05 -14.43 -1.26
N PRO A 190 -3.62 -14.87 -2.40
CA PRO A 190 -3.31 -16.17 -2.99
C PRO A 190 -1.84 -16.38 -3.43
N TYR A 191 -1.06 -15.30 -3.59
CA TYR A 191 0.35 -15.37 -3.97
C TYR A 191 1.25 -15.68 -2.78
N ILE A 192 0.90 -15.19 -1.58
CA ILE A 192 1.66 -15.38 -0.33
C ILE A 192 1.05 -16.51 0.50
N GLY A 193 -0.24 -16.40 0.83
CA GLY A 193 -1.00 -17.44 1.53
C GLY A 193 -0.70 -17.60 3.02
N GLU A 194 -0.30 -16.52 3.71
CA GLU A 194 0.01 -16.53 5.15
C GLU A 194 -1.11 -15.85 5.95
N ASP A 195 -1.79 -16.60 6.81
CA ASP A 195 -2.96 -16.15 7.58
C ASP A 195 -2.66 -15.78 9.04
N ALA A 196 -1.55 -16.26 9.62
CA ALA A 196 -1.26 -16.13 11.04
C ALA A 196 -1.26 -14.67 11.55
N CYS A 197 -0.86 -13.70 10.72
CA CYS A 197 -0.92 -12.28 11.09
C CYS A 197 -2.37 -11.79 11.19
N PHE A 198 -3.25 -12.19 10.27
CA PHE A 198 -4.66 -11.85 10.34
C PHE A 198 -5.36 -12.56 11.51
N GLU A 199 -5.02 -13.82 11.76
CA GLU A 199 -5.52 -14.55 12.94
C GLU A 199 -5.20 -13.78 14.23
N ARG A 200 -3.98 -13.27 14.36
CA ARG A 200 -3.59 -12.45 15.53
C ARG A 200 -4.31 -11.11 15.59
N LEU A 201 -4.57 -10.47 14.45
CA LEU A 201 -5.28 -9.20 14.38
C LEU A 201 -6.72 -9.33 14.87
N ILE A 202 -7.44 -10.37 14.44
CA ILE A 202 -8.85 -10.55 14.83
C ILE A 202 -9.04 -10.87 16.33
N GLU A 203 -8.00 -11.32 17.02
CA GLU A 203 -8.04 -11.52 18.48
C GLU A 203 -7.90 -10.20 19.26
N ARG A 204 -7.46 -9.10 18.61
CA ARG A 204 -7.45 -7.77 19.25
C ARG A 204 -8.87 -7.28 19.46
N LYS A 205 -9.21 -6.92 20.70
CA LYS A 205 -10.54 -6.45 21.08
C LYS A 205 -10.91 -5.16 20.34
N GLU A 206 -9.95 -4.26 20.22
CA GLU A 206 -10.05 -2.94 19.61
C GLU A 206 -10.30 -3.05 18.11
N PHE A 207 -9.71 -4.05 17.46
CA PHE A 207 -10.01 -4.38 16.06
C PHE A 207 -11.40 -5.03 15.92
N ILE A 208 -11.66 -6.15 16.62
CA ILE A 208 -12.90 -6.92 16.41
C ILE A 208 -14.14 -6.17 16.89
N ASN A 209 -14.01 -5.31 17.91
CA ASN A 209 -15.11 -4.49 18.41
C ASN A 209 -15.19 -3.13 17.71
N HIS A 210 -14.21 -2.76 16.88
CA HIS A 210 -14.26 -1.50 16.12
C HIS A 210 -15.57 -1.38 15.33
N PRO A 211 -16.16 -0.18 15.23
CA PRO A 211 -17.42 0.02 14.52
C PRO A 211 -17.37 -0.43 13.05
N ILE A 212 -16.26 -0.16 12.35
CA ILE A 212 -16.13 -0.42 10.90
C ILE A 212 -15.05 -1.44 10.49
N LEU A 213 -13.98 -1.66 11.26
CA LEU A 213 -12.81 -2.42 10.77
C LEU A 213 -13.12 -3.88 10.41
N PRO A 214 -13.95 -4.64 11.17
CA PRO A 214 -14.31 -6.00 10.79
C PRO A 214 -15.06 -6.06 9.45
N PHE A 215 -15.86 -5.03 9.15
CA PHE A 215 -16.58 -4.95 7.89
C PHE A 215 -15.66 -4.56 6.73
N VAL A 216 -14.72 -3.64 6.94
CA VAL A 216 -13.68 -3.32 5.95
C VAL A 216 -12.85 -4.56 5.63
N ALA A 217 -12.48 -5.34 6.64
CA ALA A 217 -11.73 -6.59 6.45
C ALA A 217 -12.48 -7.60 5.59
N ASP A 218 -13.79 -7.77 5.84
CA ASP A 218 -14.69 -8.61 5.05
C ASP A 218 -14.74 -8.14 3.58
N MET A 219 -14.95 -6.84 3.36
CA MET A 219 -14.95 -6.24 2.01
C MET A 219 -13.63 -6.48 1.26
N VAL A 220 -12.48 -6.30 1.93
CA VAL A 220 -11.16 -6.47 1.30
C VAL A 220 -10.88 -7.94 0.98
N ILE A 221 -11.30 -8.86 1.84
CA ILE A 221 -11.19 -10.31 1.60
C ILE A 221 -11.98 -10.72 0.35
N ASP A 222 -13.19 -10.18 0.20
CA ASP A 222 -14.08 -10.46 -0.93
C ASP A 222 -13.54 -9.85 -2.23
N LEU A 223 -13.12 -8.58 -2.20
CA LEU A 223 -12.60 -7.87 -3.37
C LEU A 223 -11.23 -8.41 -3.83
N GLY A 224 -10.36 -8.81 -2.91
CA GLY A 224 -8.98 -9.21 -3.20
C GLY A 224 -8.81 -10.64 -3.75
N ILE A 225 -9.90 -11.34 -4.08
CA ILE A 225 -9.88 -12.78 -4.46
C ILE A 225 -9.22 -13.64 -3.34
N ILE A 226 -9.14 -13.13 -2.12
CA ILE A 226 -8.55 -13.83 -0.97
C ILE A 226 -9.44 -15.03 -0.58
N GLU A 227 -10.75 -14.93 -0.85
CA GLU A 227 -11.74 -15.97 -0.59
C GLU A 227 -11.44 -17.34 -1.22
N LYS A 228 -10.71 -17.41 -2.33
CA LYS A 228 -10.66 -18.65 -3.12
C LYS A 228 -9.78 -19.75 -2.50
N LYS A 229 -8.86 -19.44 -1.58
CA LYS A 229 -7.93 -20.47 -1.03
C LYS A 229 -7.44 -20.29 0.42
N SER A 230 -7.49 -19.10 1.03
CA SER A 230 -6.62 -18.82 2.19
C SER A 230 -7.32 -18.41 3.50
N VAL A 231 -8.64 -18.15 3.50
CA VAL A 231 -9.31 -17.70 4.74
C VAL A 231 -9.91 -18.87 5.49
N SER A 232 -9.42 -19.14 6.69
CA SER A 232 -9.99 -20.15 7.57
C SER A 232 -11.47 -19.87 7.87
N LYS A 233 -12.32 -20.90 7.80
CA LYS A 233 -13.78 -20.78 8.07
C LYS A 233 -14.05 -20.19 9.46
N VAL A 234 -13.15 -20.43 10.42
CA VAL A 234 -13.26 -19.92 11.79
C VAL A 234 -13.13 -18.40 11.81
N LEU A 235 -12.20 -17.84 11.02
CA LEU A 235 -11.97 -16.40 10.91
C LEU A 235 -13.19 -15.70 10.29
N LYS A 236 -13.71 -16.24 9.18
CA LYS A 236 -14.93 -15.70 8.53
C LYS A 236 -16.11 -15.64 9.50
N VAL A 237 -16.37 -16.73 10.22
CA VAL A 237 -17.46 -16.78 11.22
C VAL A 237 -17.28 -15.75 12.34
N LYS A 238 -16.04 -15.46 12.76
CA LYS A 238 -15.78 -14.41 13.77
C LYS A 238 -16.10 -13.02 13.22
N LEU A 239 -15.67 -12.71 11.99
CA LEU A 239 -15.99 -11.45 11.32
C LEU A 239 -17.50 -11.30 11.13
N GLU A 240 -18.17 -12.29 10.54
CA GLU A 240 -19.62 -12.30 10.32
C GLU A 240 -20.40 -12.06 11.61
N LYS A 241 -20.00 -12.70 12.71
CA LYS A 241 -20.63 -12.48 14.03
C LYS A 241 -20.45 -11.05 14.52
N SER A 242 -19.26 -10.46 14.32
CA SER A 242 -18.99 -9.07 14.69
C SER A 242 -19.80 -8.09 13.84
N ILE A 243 -19.81 -8.28 12.52
CA ILE A 243 -20.56 -7.49 11.54
C ILE A 243 -22.06 -7.56 11.84
N LYS A 244 -22.60 -8.76 12.10
CA LYS A 244 -24.03 -8.96 12.41
C LYS A 244 -24.45 -8.19 13.67
N LYS A 245 -23.60 -8.12 14.70
CA LYS A 245 -23.87 -7.34 15.91
C LYS A 245 -23.97 -5.84 15.64
N LYS A 246 -23.30 -5.34 14.60
CA LYS A 246 -23.20 -3.91 14.25
C LYS A 246 -24.03 -3.54 13.02
N LYS A 247 -24.92 -4.43 12.55
CA LYS A 247 -25.63 -4.31 11.27
C LYS A 247 -26.35 -2.96 11.10
N GLU A 248 -27.07 -2.49 12.12
CA GLU A 248 -27.81 -1.22 12.00
C GLU A 248 -26.88 -0.01 11.90
N TYR A 249 -25.79 0.00 12.67
CA TYR A 249 -24.76 1.04 12.57
C TYR A 249 -24.08 0.99 11.19
N LEU A 250 -23.68 -0.19 10.70
CA LEU A 250 -23.05 -0.34 9.38
C LEU A 250 -23.96 0.11 8.23
N LYS A 251 -25.29 -0.11 8.33
CA LYS A 251 -26.25 0.43 7.36
C LYS A 251 -26.26 1.97 7.35
N ALA A 252 -26.05 2.61 8.50
CA ALA A 252 -25.94 4.06 8.57
C ALA A 252 -24.60 4.53 7.96
N VAL A 253 -23.49 3.89 8.32
CA VAL A 253 -22.16 4.22 7.75
C VAL A 253 -22.12 4.09 6.24
N LEU A 254 -22.79 3.10 5.67
CA LEU A 254 -22.85 2.90 4.22
C LEU A 254 -23.65 3.98 3.47
N LYS A 255 -24.48 4.77 4.17
CA LYS A 255 -25.32 5.82 3.58
C LYS A 255 -24.77 7.23 3.78
N GLU A 256 -23.80 7.37 4.68
CA GLU A 256 -23.26 8.66 5.07
C GLU A 256 -21.85 8.84 4.50
N PRO A 257 -21.51 10.06 4.07
CA PRO A 257 -20.20 10.36 3.51
C PRO A 257 -19.12 10.37 4.59
N ALA A 258 -17.87 10.09 4.21
CA ALA A 258 -16.76 9.88 5.14
C ALA A 258 -16.47 11.08 6.05
N TYR A 259 -16.61 12.32 5.55
CA TYR A 259 -16.34 13.54 6.32
C TYR A 259 -17.25 13.71 7.55
N ARG A 260 -18.45 13.13 7.55
CA ARG A 260 -19.41 13.26 8.67
C ARG A 260 -19.04 12.45 9.89
N PHE A 261 -18.03 11.57 9.80
CA PHE A 261 -17.61 10.74 10.92
C PHE A 261 -16.45 11.39 11.66
N ASN A 262 -16.56 11.56 12.98
CA ASN A 262 -15.43 11.96 13.81
C ASN A 262 -14.46 10.79 14.09
N ASP A 263 -13.45 11.05 14.92
CA ASP A 263 -12.41 10.07 15.27
C ASP A 263 -12.94 8.89 16.10
N ASP A 264 -14.08 9.06 16.77
CA ASP A 264 -14.81 7.99 17.46
C ASP A 264 -15.76 7.23 16.53
N PHE A 265 -15.75 7.55 15.22
CA PHE A 265 -16.63 6.99 14.20
C PHE A 265 -18.12 7.21 14.51
N SER A 266 -18.44 8.29 15.22
CA SER A 266 -19.83 8.75 15.38
C SER A 266 -20.13 9.85 14.36
N ILE A 267 -21.41 10.02 14.03
CA ILE A 267 -21.83 11.05 13.06
C ILE A 267 -21.83 12.40 13.80
N ASP A 268 -21.11 13.38 13.25
CA ASP A 268 -21.19 14.76 13.70
C ASP A 268 -22.58 15.32 13.36
N ASN A 269 -23.23 15.90 14.37
CA ASN A 269 -24.55 16.53 14.26
C ASN A 269 -24.47 17.87 13.56
#